data_AF-A0A0F8YNQ7-F1
#
_entry.id   AF-A0A0F8YNQ7-F1
#
_cell.length_a   1.000
_cell.length_b   1.000
_cell.length_c   1.000
_cell.angle_alpha   90.00
_cell.angle_beta   90.00
_cell.angle_gamma   90.00
#
_symmetry.space_group_name_H-M   'P 1'
#
loop_
_entity.id
_entity.type
_entity.pdbx_description
1 polymer ?
#
loop_
_entity_poly.entity_id
_entity_poly.type
_entity_poly.pdbx_seq_one_letter_code
_entity_poly.pdbx_strand_id
1 'polypeptide(L)' 'MIVAITGASGSIMGIRFLEELKNIDVKTELIISNKAKIIIKAETDYSISDVS' A
#
# COMPACT_ATOMS: atom_id res chain seq x y z
N MET A 1 10.22 -0.78 9.39
CA MET A 1 9.77 -2.01 8.73
C MET A 1 9.73 -1.80 7.23
N ILE A 2 10.07 -2.80 6.43
CA ILE A 2 9.96 -2.71 4.96
C ILE A 2 8.65 -3.39 4.55
N VAL A 3 7.83 -2.69 3.76
CA VAL A 3 6.58 -3.22 3.21
C VAL A 3 6.65 -3.15 1.70
N ALA A 4 6.40 -4.27 1.03
CA ALA A 4 6.37 -4.34 -0.42
C ALA A 4 4.95 -4.67 -0.92
N ILE A 5 4.32 -3.74 -1.64
CA ILE A 5 3.04 -3.99 -2.32
C ILE A 5 3.34 -4.36 -3.78
N THR A 6 2.94 -5.58 -4.15
CA THR A 6 3.18 -6.16 -5.48
C THR A 6 1.90 -6.26 -6.30
N GLY A 7 1.99 -6.74 -7.54
CA GLY A 7 0.88 -6.77 -8.49
C GLY A 7 -0.12 -7.92 -8.30
N ALA A 8 -0.45 -8.26 -7.05
CA ALA A 8 -1.54 -9.18 -6.73
C ALA A 8 -2.85 -8.41 -6.45
N SER A 9 -3.98 -9.10 -6.56
CA SER A 9 -5.28 -8.58 -6.12
C SER A 9 -5.34 -8.46 -4.59
N GLY A 10 -6.27 -7.66 -4.07
CA GLY A 10 -6.41 -7.44 -2.62
C GLY A 10 -5.50 -6.33 -2.11
N SER A 11 -5.20 -5.35 -2.98
CA SER A 11 -4.35 -4.21 -2.67
C SER A 11 -4.80 -3.41 -1.43
N ILE A 12 -6.11 -3.41 -1.16
CA ILE A 12 -6.71 -2.82 0.06
C ILE A 12 -6.10 -3.35 1.36
N MET A 13 -5.70 -4.63 1.42
CA MET A 13 -5.12 -5.21 2.63
C MET A 13 -3.75 -4.61 2.95
N GLY A 14 -2.95 -4.35 1.92
CA GLY A 14 -1.65 -3.68 2.07
C GLY A 14 -1.81 -2.23 2.53
N ILE A 15 -2.81 -1.52 2.01
CA ILE A 15 -3.11 -0.14 2.41
C ILE A 15 -3.56 -0.09 3.88
N ARG A 16 -4.52 -0.93 4.29
CA ARG A 16 -4.97 -1.01 5.69
C ARG A 16 -3.83 -1.39 6.63
N PHE A 17 -2.95 -2.28 6.21
CA PHE A 17 -1.78 -2.64 7.00
C PHE A 17 -0.87 -1.43 7.24
N LEU A 18 -0.61 -0.61 6.22
CA LEU A 18 0.17 0.62 6.36
C LEU A 18 -0.50 1.63 7.30
N GLU A 19 -1.83 1.80 7.22
CA GLU A 19 -2.60 2.65 8.13
C GLU A 19 -2.41 2.21 9.60
N GLU A 20 -2.50 0.91 9.87
CA GLU A 20 -2.30 0.38 11.23
C GLU A 20 -0.88 0.57 11.73
N LEU A 21 0.13 0.36 10.87
CA LEU A 21 1.53 0.60 11.25
C LEU A 21 1.79 2.06 11.60
N LYS A 22 1.15 2.98 10.88
CA LYS A 22 1.20 4.40 11.18
C LYS A 22 0.53 4.72 12.52
N ASN A 23 -0.60 4.08 12.83
CA ASN A 23 -1.30 4.27 14.11
C ASN A 23 -0.45 3.86 15.33
N ILE A 24 0.43 2.86 15.16
CA ILE A 24 1.34 2.39 16.22
C ILE A 24 2.76 2.97 16.12
N ASP A 25 2.96 4.04 15.35
CA ASP A 25 4.22 4.76 15.16
C ASP A 25 5.39 3.88 14.66
N VAL A 26 5.08 2.87 13.83
CA VAL A 26 6.11 2.04 13.18
C VAL A 26 6.59 2.73 11.91
N LYS A 27 7.83 3.23 11.95
CA LYS A 27 8.51 3.75 10.76
C LYS A 27 8.53 2.70 9.65
N THR A 28 7.94 3.04 8.51
CA THR A 28 7.80 2.13 7.37
C THR A 28 8.52 2.67 6.15
N GLU A 29 9.22 1.79 5.43
CA GLU A 29 9.79 2.06 4.11
C GLU A 29 8.99 1.24 3.09
N LEU A 30 8.27 1.95 2.22
CA LEU A 30 7.30 1.37 1.31
C LEU A 30 7.86 1.21 -0.10
N ILE A 31 7.79 -0.02 -0.63
CA ILE A 31 8.18 -0.36 -2.00
C ILE A 31 6.93 -0.77 -2.76
N ILE A 32 6.62 -0.08 -3.87
CA ILE A 32 5.46 -0.39 -4.72
C ILE A 32 5.90 -0.66 -6.15
N SER A 33 5.57 -1.85 -6.66
CA SER A 33 5.81 -2.19 -8.07
C SER A 33 4.89 -1.43 -9.03
N ASN A 34 5.30 -1.25 -10.29
CA ASN A 34 4.44 -0.60 -11.30
C ASN A 34 3.09 -1.31 -11.49
N LYS A 35 3.06 -2.64 -11.42
CA LYS A 35 1.82 -3.42 -11.52
C LYS A 35 0.90 -3.20 -10.32
N ALA A 36 1.47 -3.11 -9.11
CA ALA A 36 0.72 -2.75 -7.91
C ALA A 36 0.03 -1.38 -8.04
N LYS A 37 0.72 -0.38 -8.61
CA LYS A 37 0.13 0.95 -8.83
C LYS A 37 -1.11 0.91 -9.72
N ILE A 38 -1.11 0.04 -10.74
CA ILE A 38 -2.25 -0.15 -11.62
C ILE A 38 -3.40 -0.83 -10.87
N ILE A 39 -3.10 -1.88 -10.10
CA ILE A 39 -4.12 -2.63 -9.35
C ILE A 39 -4.76 -1.77 -8.25
N ILE A 40 -3.97 -1.00 -7.49
CA ILE A 40 -4.49 -0.08 -6.46
C ILE A 40 -5.53 0.86 -7.06
N LYS A 41 -5.23 1.49 -8.21
CA LYS A 41 -6.15 2.37 -8.91
C LYS A 41 -7.37 1.66 -9.50
N ALA A 42 -7.25 0.37 -9.80
CA ALA A 42 -8.33 -0.42 -10.40
C ALA A 42 -9.28 -1.02 -9.36
N GLU A 43 -8.77 -1.36 -8.17
CA GLU A 43 -9.53 -2.04 -7.11
C GLU A 43 -9.98 -1.10 -5.99
N THR A 44 -9.43 0.12 -5.91
CA THR A 44 -9.67 1.03 -4.79
C THR A 44 -9.77 2.48 -5.26
N ASP A 45 -10.35 3.34 -4.42
CA ASP A 45 -10.42 4.79 -4.64
C ASP A 45 -9.12 5.52 -4.25
N TYR A 46 -8.09 4.81 -3.80
CA TYR A 46 -6.82 5.41 -3.38
C TYR A 46 -5.97 5.80 -4.58
N SER A 47 -5.40 7.01 -4.52
CA SER A 47 -4.28 7.40 -5.38
C SER A 47 -2.96 6.86 -4.80
N ILE A 48 -1.91 6.81 -5.62
CA ILE A 48 -0.59 6.37 -5.13
C ILE A 48 -0.03 7.34 -4.08
N SER A 49 -0.46 8.60 -4.10
CA SER A 49 -0.06 9.60 -3.10
C SER A 49 -0.72 9.40 -1.74
N ASP A 50 -1.84 8.68 -1.69
CA ASP A 50 -2.54 8.35 -0.44
C ASP A 50 -1.91 7.16 0.29
N VAL A 51 -1.04 6.40 -0.38
CA VAL A 51 -0.40 5.20 0.17
C VAL A 51 1.02 5.55 0.65
N SER A 52 1.18 5.79 1.96
CA SER A 52 2.45 6.21 2.60
C SER A 52 2.72 5.51 3.91
#